data_AF-A0A7J0GZ65-F1
#
_entry.id   AF-A0A7J0GZ65-F1
#
_cell.length_a   1.000
_cell.length_b   1.000
_cell.length_c   1.000
_cell.angle_alpha   90.00
_cell.angle_beta   90.00
_cell.angle_gamma   90.00
#
_symmetry.space_group_name_H-M   'P 1'
#
loop_
_entity.id
_entity.type
_entity.pdbx_description
1 polymer ?
#
loop_
_entity_poly.entity_id
_entity_poly.type
_entity_poly.pdbx_seq_one_letter_code
_entity_poly.pdbx_strand_id
1 'polypeptide(L)'
;MHAQNFFVPSFLKAVGDNTEESFRSIMTEPSPGVFAFEMLQPHFCGLLLSEVENFEKWVHETKFRIMRPNTMNKHGAVLDDFGLETMLDKLMEEFIRPLSKAFFPEVGGSTLDTHHGFVVEYGMDRDVDLGG
;
A
#
# COMPACT_ATOMS: atom_id res chain seq x y z
N MET A 1 2.00 4.55 -19.11
CA MET A 1 1.27 5.11 -17.95
C MET A 1 1.96 6.40 -17.51
N HIS A 2 1.22 7.44 -17.16
CA HIS A 2 1.80 8.63 -16.55
C HIS A 2 1.84 8.44 -15.03
N ALA A 3 3.03 8.24 -14.45
CA ALA A 3 3.22 8.00 -13.02
C ALA A 3 2.57 9.10 -12.14
N GLN A 4 2.47 10.33 -12.66
CA GLN A 4 1.84 11.47 -12.02
C GLN A 4 0.32 11.30 -11.78
N ASN A 5 -0.34 10.37 -12.45
CA ASN A 5 -1.74 10.04 -12.20
C ASN A 5 -1.92 9.19 -10.93
N PHE A 6 -0.84 8.53 -10.49
CA PHE A 6 -0.83 7.58 -9.38
C PHE A 6 -0.17 8.17 -8.14
N PHE A 7 0.98 8.81 -8.35
CA PHE A 7 1.84 9.32 -7.29
C PHE A 7 1.82 10.85 -7.22
N VAL A 8 2.00 11.38 -6.01
CA VAL A 8 2.17 12.82 -5.82
C VAL A 8 3.51 13.28 -6.43
N PRO A 9 3.60 14.49 -7.02
CA PRO A 9 4.81 14.92 -7.71
C PRO A 9 6.04 15.01 -6.80
N SER A 10 5.84 15.39 -5.53
CA SER A 10 6.90 15.43 -4.50
C SER A 10 7.54 14.06 -4.30
N PHE A 11 6.72 13.00 -4.23
CA PHE A 11 7.17 11.62 -4.10
C PHE A 11 7.98 11.17 -5.31
N LEU A 12 7.46 11.39 -6.53
CA LEU A 12 8.18 11.03 -7.76
C LEU A 12 9.51 11.75 -7.88
N LYS A 13 9.57 13.03 -7.48
CA LYS A 13 10.81 13.79 -7.46
C LYS A 13 11.80 13.19 -6.46
N ALA A 14 11.38 12.93 -5.23
CA ALA A 14 12.25 12.38 -4.19
C ALA A 14 12.85 11.03 -4.60
N VAL A 15 12.03 10.14 -5.18
CA VAL A 15 12.45 8.83 -5.71
C VAL A 15 13.35 8.96 -6.93
N GLY A 16 13.09 9.92 -7.81
CA GLY A 16 13.97 10.21 -8.95
C GLY A 16 15.34 10.71 -8.54
N ASP A 17 15.42 11.58 -7.53
CA ASP A 17 16.68 12.09 -6.96
C ASP A 17 17.43 10.98 -6.20
N ASN A 18 16.70 10.07 -5.56
CA ASN A 18 17.19 8.86 -4.89
C ASN A 18 18.32 9.13 -3.87
N THR A 19 18.18 10.18 -3.06
CA THR A 19 19.11 10.48 -1.95
C THR A 19 18.36 10.52 -0.63
N GLU A 20 19.09 10.33 0.47
CA GLU A 20 18.48 10.40 1.80
C GLU A 20 17.87 11.78 2.06
N GLU A 21 18.52 12.85 1.61
CA GLU A 21 18.03 14.22 1.74
C GLU A 21 16.74 14.44 0.95
N SER A 22 16.62 13.91 -0.27
CA SER A 22 15.42 14.04 -1.08
C SER A 22 14.24 13.32 -0.43
N PHE A 23 14.45 12.11 0.11
CA PHE A 23 13.44 11.39 0.86
C PHE A 23 13.03 12.11 2.15
N ARG A 24 14.00 12.56 2.95
CA ARG A 24 13.73 13.32 4.19
C ARG A 24 12.97 14.62 3.91
N SER A 25 13.11 15.21 2.72
CA SER A 25 12.40 16.44 2.36
C SER A 25 10.87 16.28 2.24
N ILE A 26 10.37 15.05 2.04
CA ILE A 26 8.94 14.75 1.89
C ILE A 26 8.37 13.96 3.09
N MET A 27 9.23 13.58 4.04
CA MET A 27 8.88 12.72 5.17
C MET A 27 8.83 13.49 6.48
N THR A 28 7.99 12.99 7.37
CA THR A 28 8.00 13.31 8.80
C THR A 28 8.28 12.03 9.59
N GLU A 29 8.88 12.16 10.77
CA GLU A 29 9.14 11.03 11.67
C GLU A 29 8.31 11.20 12.96
N PRO A 30 7.01 10.82 12.97
CA PRO A 30 6.15 10.95 14.15
C PRO A 30 6.65 10.17 15.38
N SER A 31 7.45 9.13 15.18
CA SER A 31 8.07 8.31 16.23
C SER A 31 9.39 7.75 15.68
N PRO A 32 10.41 7.48 16.53
CA PRO A 32 11.67 6.88 16.08
C PRO A 32 11.45 5.64 15.20
N GLY A 33 11.98 5.67 13.97
CA GLY A 33 11.86 4.60 12.99
C GLY A 33 10.49 4.49 12.30
N VAL A 34 9.59 5.45 12.50
CA VAL A 34 8.28 5.53 11.83
C VAL A 34 8.27 6.75 10.93
N PHE A 35 8.21 6.53 9.61
CA PHE A 35 8.20 7.60 8.61
C PHE A 35 6.81 7.75 7.98
N ALA A 36 6.33 8.99 7.88
CA ALA A 36 5.06 9.33 7.27
C ALA A 36 5.26 10.35 6.13
N PHE A 37 4.65 10.08 4.98
CA PHE A 37 4.72 10.90 3.77
C PHE A 37 3.51 10.67 2.88
N GLU A 38 3.24 11.63 2.00
CA GLU A 38 2.25 11.48 0.94
C GLU A 38 2.87 10.74 -0.25
N MET A 39 2.20 9.67 -0.69
CA MET A 39 2.66 8.84 -1.81
C MET A 39 1.67 8.87 -2.97
N LEU A 40 0.41 8.52 -2.70
CA LEU A 40 -0.61 8.34 -3.72
C LEU A 40 -1.43 9.61 -3.93
N GLN A 41 -1.85 9.83 -5.17
CA GLN A 41 -2.83 10.84 -5.52
C GLN A 41 -4.19 10.47 -4.90
N PRO A 42 -4.92 11.42 -4.30
CA PRO A 42 -6.27 11.16 -3.79
C PRO A 42 -7.22 10.59 -4.85
N HIS A 43 -7.07 11.03 -6.10
CA HIS A 43 -7.84 10.48 -7.22
C HIS A 43 -7.56 8.99 -7.43
N PHE A 44 -6.30 8.57 -7.39
CA PHE A 44 -5.94 7.17 -7.53
C PHE A 44 -6.44 6.34 -6.34
N CYS A 45 -6.37 6.87 -5.11
CA CYS A 45 -6.98 6.22 -3.95
C CYS A 45 -8.48 5.95 -4.18
N GLY A 46 -9.21 6.92 -4.75
CA GLY A 46 -10.63 6.74 -5.09
C GLY A 46 -10.86 5.66 -6.17
N LEU A 47 -9.99 5.58 -7.18
CA LEU A 47 -10.04 4.52 -8.19
C LEU A 47 -9.78 3.14 -7.58
N LEU A 48 -8.76 3.02 -6.73
CA LEU A 48 -8.42 1.76 -6.07
C LEU A 48 -9.57 1.28 -5.16
N LEU A 49 -10.16 2.18 -4.38
CA LEU A 49 -11.33 1.85 -3.55
C LEU A 49 -12.52 1.40 -4.40
N SER A 50 -12.80 2.09 -5.50
CA SER A 50 -13.88 1.70 -6.43
C SER A 50 -13.66 0.30 -7.01
N GLU A 51 -12.41 -0.05 -7.33
CA GLU A 51 -12.07 -1.38 -7.84
C GLU A 51 -12.26 -2.46 -6.78
N VAL A 52 -11.84 -2.21 -5.54
CA VAL A 52 -12.07 -3.12 -4.41
C VAL A 52 -13.57 -3.35 -4.19
N GLU A 53 -14.38 -2.29 -4.21
CA GLU A 53 -15.83 -2.40 -4.08
C GLU A 53 -16.47 -3.21 -5.23
N ASN A 54 -16.01 -3.03 -6.46
CA ASN A 54 -16.49 -3.78 -7.61
C ASN A 54 -16.13 -5.26 -7.50
N PHE A 55 -14.91 -5.56 -7.06
CA PHE A 55 -14.47 -6.93 -6.81
C PHE A 55 -15.31 -7.59 -5.72
N GLU A 56 -15.54 -6.91 -4.59
CA GLU A 56 -16.38 -7.45 -3.50
C GLU A 56 -17.83 -7.71 -3.95
N LYS A 57 -18.43 -6.81 -4.74
CA LYS A 57 -19.76 -7.03 -5.33
C LYS A 57 -19.77 -8.27 -6.22
N TRP A 58 -18.79 -8.41 -7.11
CA TRP A 58 -18.66 -9.57 -7.98
C TRP A 58 -18.51 -10.87 -7.20
N VAL A 59 -17.67 -10.90 -6.14
CA VAL A 59 -17.51 -12.05 -5.25
C VAL A 59 -18.83 -12.44 -4.59
N HIS A 60 -19.60 -11.45 -4.12
CA HIS A 60 -20.90 -11.68 -3.50
C HIS A 60 -21.93 -12.27 -4.49
N GLU A 61 -22.02 -11.69 -5.69
CA GLU A 61 -22.95 -12.11 -6.73
C GLU A 61 -22.63 -13.51 -7.28
N THR A 62 -21.36 -13.81 -7.48
CA THR A 62 -20.89 -15.09 -8.03
C THR A 62 -20.76 -16.19 -6.98
N LYS A 63 -20.85 -15.85 -5.68
CA LYS A 63 -20.56 -16.73 -4.55
C LYS A 63 -19.15 -17.35 -4.63
N PHE A 64 -18.22 -16.62 -5.25
CA PHE A 64 -16.84 -17.05 -5.37
C PHE A 64 -16.16 -17.04 -4.00
N ARG A 65 -15.25 -17.98 -3.75
CA ARG A 65 -14.49 -18.03 -2.50
C ARG A 65 -13.17 -17.30 -2.72
N ILE A 66 -12.96 -16.22 -1.97
CA ILE A 66 -11.71 -15.44 -1.98
C ILE A 66 -10.94 -15.60 -0.68
N MET A 67 -9.65 -15.29 -0.72
CA MET A 67 -8.87 -15.13 0.51
C MET A 67 -9.32 -13.85 1.22
N ARG A 68 -9.47 -13.92 2.54
CA ARG A 68 -9.78 -12.74 3.35
C ARG A 68 -8.51 -12.17 3.97
N PRO A 69 -8.41 -10.83 4.14
CA PRO A 69 -7.18 -10.16 4.55
C PRO A 69 -6.56 -10.70 5.84
N ASN A 70 -7.41 -11.05 6.82
CA ASN A 70 -7.00 -11.77 8.02
C ASN A 70 -8.22 -12.42 8.71
N THR A 71 -7.96 -13.26 9.71
CA THR A 71 -9.00 -13.98 10.48
C THR A 71 -9.94 -13.07 11.28
N MET A 72 -9.54 -11.82 11.54
CA MET A 72 -10.28 -10.84 12.35
C MET A 72 -11.10 -9.84 11.51
N ASN A 73 -10.87 -9.76 10.20
CA ASN A 73 -11.60 -8.87 9.30
C ASN A 73 -12.36 -9.65 8.23
N LYS A 74 -13.69 -9.61 8.33
CA LYS A 74 -14.59 -10.22 7.35
C LYS A 74 -14.73 -9.39 6.06
N HIS A 75 -14.23 -8.16 6.06
CA HIS A 75 -14.39 -7.16 5.00
C HIS A 75 -13.03 -6.70 4.46
N GLY A 76 -12.96 -6.50 3.15
CA GLY A 76 -11.72 -6.24 2.42
C GLY A 76 -11.32 -7.36 1.47
N ALA A 77 -10.33 -7.05 0.64
CA ALA A 77 -9.85 -7.91 -0.44
C ALA A 77 -8.32 -7.98 -0.45
N VAL A 78 -7.81 -9.17 -0.76
CA VAL A 78 -6.39 -9.36 -1.11
C VAL A 78 -6.21 -8.83 -2.53
N LEU A 79 -5.24 -7.93 -2.72
CA LEU A 79 -5.04 -7.24 -3.99
C LEU A 79 -4.55 -8.19 -5.10
N ASP A 80 -3.81 -9.22 -4.71
CA ASP A 80 -3.31 -10.25 -5.62
C ASP A 80 -4.46 -11.07 -6.23
N ASP A 81 -5.56 -11.29 -5.48
CA ASP A 81 -6.72 -12.10 -5.93
C ASP A 81 -7.48 -11.50 -7.13
N PHE A 82 -7.28 -10.21 -7.42
CA PHE A 82 -7.90 -9.53 -8.56
C PHE A 82 -6.89 -8.81 -9.48
N GLY A 83 -5.62 -9.26 -9.45
CA GLY A 83 -4.65 -8.95 -10.49
C GLY A 83 -3.79 -7.71 -10.24
N LEU A 84 -3.66 -7.25 -8.98
CA LEU A 84 -2.78 -6.14 -8.62
C LEU A 84 -1.38 -6.56 -8.14
N GLU A 85 -1.07 -7.86 -8.15
CA GLU A 85 0.25 -8.41 -7.74
C GLU A 85 1.41 -7.72 -8.46
N THR A 86 1.41 -7.68 -9.79
CA THR A 86 2.48 -7.03 -10.57
C THR A 86 2.61 -5.52 -10.29
N MET A 87 1.52 -4.87 -9.87
CA MET A 87 1.58 -3.46 -9.46
C MET A 87 2.29 -3.31 -8.11
N LEU A 88 2.01 -4.21 -7.16
CA LEU A 88 2.66 -4.26 -5.86
C LEU A 88 4.13 -4.67 -5.95
N ASP A 89 4.48 -5.60 -6.83
CA ASP A 89 5.88 -5.95 -7.13
C ASP A 89 6.67 -4.71 -7.53
N LYS A 90 6.15 -3.94 -8.49
CA LYS A 90 6.79 -2.70 -8.94
C LYS A 90 6.84 -1.64 -7.85
N LEU A 91 5.77 -1.50 -7.07
CA LEU A 91 5.74 -0.58 -5.93
C LEU A 91 6.87 -0.93 -4.95
N MET A 92 7.01 -2.21 -4.62
CA MET A 92 8.04 -2.70 -3.71
C MET A 92 9.45 -2.49 -4.26
N GLU A 93 9.70 -2.91 -5.51
CA GLU A 93 11.02 -2.85 -6.14
C GLU A 93 11.49 -1.43 -6.43
N GLU A 94 10.64 -0.61 -7.05
CA GLU A 94 11.02 0.70 -7.56
C GLU A 94 10.93 1.80 -6.50
N PHE A 95 10.16 1.61 -5.43
CA PHE A 95 9.88 2.66 -4.45
C PHE A 95 10.17 2.26 -3.01
N ILE A 96 9.60 1.16 -2.52
CA ILE A 96 9.75 0.79 -1.10
C ILE A 96 11.18 0.33 -0.79
N ARG A 97 11.78 -0.52 -1.63
CA ARG A 97 13.17 -1.00 -1.44
C ARG A 97 14.19 0.14 -1.36
N PRO A 98 14.19 1.16 -2.26
CA PRO A 98 15.06 2.32 -2.12
C PRO A 98 14.90 3.04 -0.77
N LEU A 99 13.66 3.26 -0.33
CA LEU A 99 13.38 3.90 0.96
C LEU A 99 13.90 3.04 2.12
N SER A 100 13.58 1.74 2.12
CA SER A 100 14.02 0.83 3.16
C SER A 100 15.55 0.71 3.23
N LYS A 101 16.23 0.70 2.08
CA LYS A 101 17.69 0.71 2.03
C LYS A 101 18.29 1.98 2.65
N ALA A 102 17.66 3.14 2.44
CA ALA A 102 18.15 4.41 2.97
C ALA A 102 17.94 4.52 4.48
N PHE A 103 16.77 4.12 4.98
CA PHE A 103 16.38 4.36 6.38
C PHE A 103 16.58 3.18 7.33
N PHE A 104 16.69 1.96 6.80
CA PHE A 104 16.81 0.73 7.59
C PHE A 104 17.96 -0.18 7.10
N PRO A 105 19.18 0.35 6.86
CA PRO A 105 20.30 -0.45 6.38
C PRO A 105 20.70 -1.57 7.35
N GLU A 106 20.50 -1.38 8.65
CA GLU A 106 20.87 -2.30 9.72
C GLU A 106 19.95 -3.53 9.85
N VAL A 107 18.74 -3.48 9.30
CA VAL A 107 17.77 -4.58 9.32
C VAL A 107 17.46 -5.15 7.94
N GLY A 108 18.39 -4.99 6.99
CA GLY A 108 18.25 -5.59 5.66
C GLY A 108 17.28 -4.85 4.74
N GLY A 109 17.19 -3.53 4.84
CA GLY A 109 16.30 -2.74 3.98
C GLY A 109 16.51 -2.93 2.46
N SER A 110 17.67 -3.46 2.03
CA SER A 110 17.93 -3.80 0.63
C SER A 110 17.49 -5.20 0.19
N THR A 111 16.99 -6.04 1.11
CA THR A 111 16.67 -7.46 0.85
C THR A 111 15.19 -7.78 0.90
N LEU A 112 14.31 -6.78 0.98
CA LEU A 112 12.86 -7.01 0.85
C LEU A 112 12.58 -7.66 -0.49
N ASP A 113 11.90 -8.81 -0.53
CA ASP A 113 11.66 -9.60 -1.74
C ASP A 113 10.24 -10.17 -1.86
N THR A 114 9.42 -10.00 -0.82
CA THR A 114 8.03 -10.47 -0.79
C THR A 114 7.08 -9.35 -0.38
N HIS A 115 5.82 -9.44 -0.83
CA HIS A 115 4.73 -8.60 -0.33
C HIS A 115 3.48 -9.42 -0.08
N HIS A 116 2.59 -8.87 0.74
CA HIS A 116 1.23 -9.36 0.88
C HIS A 116 0.30 -8.16 0.99
N GLY A 117 -0.26 -7.73 -0.15
CA GLY A 117 -1.07 -6.53 -0.24
C GLY A 117 -2.55 -6.82 -0.05
N PHE A 118 -3.19 -6.09 0.86
CA PHE A 118 -4.63 -6.20 1.10
C PHE A 118 -5.20 -4.85 1.52
N VAL A 119 -6.51 -4.68 1.30
CA VAL A 119 -7.29 -3.54 1.79
C VAL A 119 -8.15 -3.98 2.95
N VAL A 120 -8.21 -3.14 3.99
CA VAL A 120 -9.04 -3.33 5.17
C VAL A 120 -10.08 -2.24 5.23
N GLU A 121 -11.33 -2.61 5.53
CA GLU A 121 -12.42 -1.69 5.78
C GLU A 121 -12.80 -1.71 7.26
N TYR A 122 -12.85 -0.52 7.88
CA TYR A 122 -13.28 -0.34 9.26
C TYR A 122 -14.64 0.37 9.31
N GLY A 123 -15.55 -0.02 10.20
CA GLY A 123 -16.84 0.65 10.38
C GLY A 123 -17.44 0.39 11.76
N MET A 124 -18.24 1.34 12.28
CA MET A 124 -18.85 1.20 13.62
C MET A 124 -19.74 -0.05 13.78
N ASP A 125 -20.31 -0.54 12.68
CA ASP A 125 -21.11 -1.78 12.63
C ASP A 125 -20.33 -2.97 12.05
N ARG A 126 -19.01 -2.83 11.83
CA ARG A 126 -18.14 -3.82 11.19
C ARG A 126 -16.94 -4.09 12.09
N ASP A 127 -17.07 -5.18 12.87
CA ASP A 127 -16.06 -5.82 13.72
C ASP A 127 -15.18 -4.85 14.54
N VAL A 128 -15.66 -4.52 15.75
CA VAL A 128 -14.98 -3.64 16.73
C VAL A 128 -13.97 -4.39 17.61
N ASP A 129 -13.81 -5.71 17.45
CA ASP A 129 -12.93 -6.52 18.29
C ASP A 129 -11.57 -6.78 17.63
N LEU A 130 -10.67 -5.81 17.76
CA LEU A 130 -9.23 -5.97 17.49
C LEU A 130 -8.40 -5.90 18.78
N GLY A 131 -8.95 -6.38 19.90
CA GLY A 131 -8.16 -6.66 21.10
C GLY A 131 -8.88 -6.38 22.41
N GLY A 132 -9.13 -7.48 23.15
CA GLY A 132 -9.34 -7.52 24.59
C GLY A 132 -8.72 -8.80 25.14
#